data_AF-A0AAW6UUZ0-F1
#
_entry.id   AF-A0AAW6UUZ0-F1
#
_cell.length_a   1.000
_cell.length_b   1.000
_cell.length_c   1.000
_cell.angle_alpha   90.00
_cell.angle_beta   90.00
_cell.angle_gamma   90.00
#
_symmetry.space_group_name_H-M   'P 1'
#
loop_
_entity.id
_entity.type
_entity.pdbx_description
1 polymer ?
#
loop_
_entity_poly.entity_id
_entity_poly.type
_entity_poly.pdbx_seq_one_letter_code
_entity_poly.pdbx_strand_id
1 'polypeptide(L)'
;MVGLYLLIDKKGGTYLRYDYVRPITKKRSTIGIGVYPTIGLADARRVREEFKELIAQNIDPSIERKAQEEKARFTHSTTFESVAREFMKTESVAASTAKSNDYIPVSI
;
A
#
# COMPACT_ATOMS: atom_id res chain seq x y z
N MET A 1 2.99 -25.53 12.87
CA MET A 1 3.34 -25.81 11.46
C MET A 1 3.75 -24.49 10.85
N VAL A 2 4.85 -24.44 10.10
CA VAL A 2 5.25 -23.26 9.30
C VAL A 2 5.07 -23.70 7.86
N GLY A 3 4.31 -22.97 7.06
CA GLY A 3 3.95 -23.45 5.73
C GLY A 3 2.78 -22.73 5.08
N LEU A 4 2.70 -22.90 3.76
CA LEU A 4 1.60 -22.42 2.92
C LEU A 4 0.47 -23.43 2.97
N TYR A 5 -0.74 -22.97 3.21
CA TYR A 5 -1.95 -23.78 3.21
C TYR A 5 -3.13 -23.01 2.61
N LEU A 6 -4.14 -23.79 2.25
CA LEU A 6 -5.41 -23.31 1.76
C LEU A 6 -6.42 -23.34 2.90
N LEU A 7 -7.06 -22.22 3.19
CA LEU A 7 -8.19 -22.15 4.11
C LEU A 7 -9.47 -22.07 3.30
N ILE A 8 -10.32 -23.08 3.45
CA ILE A 8 -11.64 -23.14 2.81
C ILE A 8 -12.67 -22.71 3.86
N ASP A 9 -13.36 -21.60 3.59
CA ASP A 9 -14.46 -21.12 4.41
C ASP A 9 -15.74 -21.88 4.07
N LYS A 10 -16.63 -22.03 5.06
CA LYS A 10 -17.95 -22.67 4.90
C LYS A 10 -18.81 -21.99 3.84
N LYS A 11 -18.57 -20.69 3.60
CA LYS A 11 -19.25 -19.88 2.57
C LYS A 11 -18.65 -20.05 1.16
N GLY A 12 -17.64 -20.92 0.98
CA GLY A 12 -17.01 -21.20 -0.31
C GLY A 12 -15.79 -20.34 -0.65
N GLY A 13 -15.40 -19.41 0.21
CA GLY A 13 -14.19 -18.62 0.03
C GLY A 13 -12.93 -19.47 0.23
N THR A 14 -11.96 -19.36 -0.67
CA THR A 14 -10.71 -20.14 -0.62
C THR A 14 -9.51 -19.21 -0.50
N TYR A 15 -8.82 -19.25 0.64
CA TYR A 15 -7.77 -18.30 0.99
C TYR A 15 -6.40 -18.96 1.05
N LEU A 16 -5.40 -18.36 0.42
CA LEU A 16 -4.01 -18.77 0.50
C LEU A 16 -3.36 -18.06 1.70
N ARG A 17 -2.94 -18.85 2.68
CA ARG A 17 -2.33 -18.35 3.92
C ARG A 17 -0.98 -19.00 4.18
N TYR A 18 -0.07 -18.23 4.76
CA TYR A 18 1.26 -18.68 5.12
C TYR A 18 1.50 -18.47 6.62
N ASP A 19 1.72 -19.57 7.34
CA ASP A 19 2.12 -19.52 8.75
C ASP A 19 3.64 -19.41 8.85
N TYR A 20 4.12 -18.45 9.65
CA TYR A 20 5.53 -18.18 9.85
C TYR A 20 5.83 -17.77 11.31
N VAL A 21 7.11 -17.70 11.64
CA VAL A 21 7.59 -17.17 12.91
C VAL A 21 8.21 -15.81 12.65
N ARG A 22 7.78 -14.78 13.39
CA ARG A 22 8.33 -13.43 13.24
C ARG A 22 9.81 -13.42 13.62
N PRO A 23 10.68 -12.79 12.82
CA PRO A 23 12.13 -12.84 13.05
C PRO A 23 12.55 -12.19 14.37
N ILE A 24 11.88 -11.10 14.77
CA ILE A 24 12.22 -10.33 15.97
C ILE A 24 11.51 -10.91 17.21
N THR A 25 10.18 -10.97 17.20
CA THR A 25 9.39 -11.34 18.39
C THR A 25 9.34 -12.84 18.65
N LYS A 26 9.79 -13.67 17.70
CA LYS A 26 9.74 -15.15 17.73
C LYS A 26 8.33 -15.73 17.95
N LYS A 27 7.28 -14.92 17.81
CA LYS A 27 5.88 -15.35 17.89
C LYS A 27 5.41 -15.90 16.55
N ARG A 28 4.54 -16.91 16.59
CA ARG A 28 3.85 -17.42 15.40
C ARG A 28 2.87 -16.38 14.87
N SER A 29 2.80 -16.25 13.56
CA SER A 29 1.90 -15.33 12.87
C SER A 29 1.49 -15.94 11.53
N THR A 30 0.37 -15.47 11.00
CA THR A 30 -0.18 -15.91 9.71
C THR A 30 -0.32 -14.70 8.81
N ILE A 31 0.21 -14.79 7.59
CA ILE A 31 0.02 -13.78 6.54
C ILE A 31 -0.85 -14.36 5.43
N GLY A 32 -1.86 -13.59 5.00
CA GLY A 32 -2.65 -13.92 3.82
C GLY A 32 -1.90 -13.49 2.56
N ILE A 33 -1.77 -14.40 1.59
CA ILE A 33 -1.21 -14.13 0.26
C ILE A 33 -2.33 -13.63 -0.67
N GLY A 34 -3.51 -14.25 -0.60
CA GLY A 34 -4.69 -13.80 -1.35
C GLY A 34 -5.76 -14.87 -1.44
N VAL A 35 -6.61 -14.78 -2.46
CA VAL A 35 -7.77 -15.65 -2.67
C VAL A 35 -7.53 -16.51 -3.92
N TYR A 36 -7.83 -17.80 -3.83
CA TYR A 36 -7.84 -18.72 -4.97
C TYR A 36 -9.22 -18.68 -5.64
N PRO A 37 -9.33 -18.69 -6.99
CA PRO A 37 -8.28 -18.87 -7.99
C PRO A 37 -7.61 -17.58 -8.49
N THR A 38 -7.97 -16.41 -7.95
CA THR A 38 -7.38 -15.12 -8.36
C THR A 38 -5.85 -15.14 -8.31
N ILE A 39 -5.29 -15.76 -7.27
CA ILE A 39 -3.88 -16.11 -7.20
C ILE A 39 -3.74 -17.62 -7.42
N GLY A 40 -3.00 -17.99 -8.47
CA GLY A 40 -2.68 -19.38 -8.77
C GLY A 40 -1.72 -19.99 -7.74
N LEU A 41 -1.71 -21.31 -7.64
CA LEU A 41 -0.86 -22.01 -6.67
C LEU A 41 0.65 -21.80 -6.94
N ALA A 42 1.03 -21.65 -8.22
CA ALA A 42 2.41 -21.35 -8.61
C ALA A 42 2.87 -20.00 -8.07
N ASP A 43 2.05 -18.95 -8.23
CA ASP A 43 2.36 -17.61 -7.75
C ASP A 43 2.33 -17.56 -6.22
N ALA A 44 1.38 -18.26 -5.58
CA ALA A 44 1.37 -18.39 -4.12
C ALA A 44 2.67 -19.00 -3.56
N ARG A 45 3.26 -19.96 -4.29
CA ARG A 45 4.57 -20.53 -3.94
C ARG A 45 5.72 -19.54 -4.15
N ARG A 46 5.68 -18.73 -5.21
CA ARG A 46 6.67 -17.66 -5.42
C ARG A 46 6.65 -16.65 -4.27
N VAL A 47 5.47 -16.13 -3.94
CA VAL A 47 5.29 -15.19 -2.82
C VAL A 47 5.72 -15.80 -1.48
N ARG A 48 5.48 -17.10 -1.27
CA ARG A 48 5.99 -17.81 -0.08
C ARG A 48 7.52 -17.75 -0.02
N GLU A 49 8.22 -17.97 -1.13
CA GLU A 49 9.69 -17.91 -1.15
C GLU A 49 10.19 -16.48 -0.90
N GLU A 50 9.55 -15.46 -1.49
CA GLU A 50 9.84 -14.05 -1.18
C GLU A 50 9.69 -13.74 0.33
N PHE A 51 8.60 -14.22 0.96
CA PHE A 51 8.42 -14.07 2.40
C PHE A 51 9.49 -14.80 3.23
N LYS A 52 9.97 -15.96 2.76
CA LYS A 52 11.08 -16.67 3.43
C LYS A 52 12.38 -15.88 3.33
N GLU A 53 12.66 -15.26 2.17
CA GLU A 53 13.83 -14.40 1.99
C GLU A 53 13.78 -13.18 2.92
N LEU A 54 12.63 -12.51 3.03
CA LEU A 54 12.44 -11.40 3.97
C LEU A 54 12.70 -11.84 5.42
N ILE A 55 12.16 -12.99 5.83
CA ILE A 55 12.38 -13.53 7.18
C ILE A 55 13.86 -13.85 7.41
N ALA A 56 14.57 -14.37 6.41
CA ALA A 56 16.01 -14.64 6.49
C ALA A 56 16.83 -13.36 6.65
N GLN A 57 16.37 -12.25 6.07
CA GLN A 57 16.92 -10.91 6.26
C GLN A 57 16.50 -10.24 7.59
N ASN A 58 15.80 -10.97 8.48
CA ASN A 58 15.21 -10.46 9.72
C ASN A 58 14.12 -9.39 9.53
N ILE A 59 13.50 -9.32 8.35
CA ILE A 59 12.39 -8.41 8.03
C ILE A 59 11.07 -9.15 8.23
N ASP A 60 10.12 -8.54 8.93
CA ASP A 60 8.78 -9.10 9.09
C ASP A 60 7.91 -8.81 7.85
N PRO A 61 7.46 -9.83 7.09
CA PRO A 61 6.68 -9.62 5.87
C PRO A 61 5.39 -8.82 6.09
N SER A 62 4.77 -8.93 7.27
CA SER A 62 3.56 -8.17 7.59
C SER A 62 3.84 -6.67 7.77
N ILE A 63 5.03 -6.31 8.24
CA ILE A 63 5.43 -4.91 8.44
C ILE A 63 5.85 -4.33 7.10
N GLU A 64 6.64 -5.07 6.32
CA GLU A 64 7.09 -4.64 4.99
C GLU A 64 5.89 -4.36 4.07
N ARG A 65 4.90 -5.26 4.03
CA ARG A 65 3.69 -5.03 3.24
C ARG A 65 2.94 -3.76 3.67
N LYS A 66 2.80 -3.53 4.97
CA LYS A 66 2.15 -2.31 5.49
C LYS A 66 2.92 -1.06 5.11
N ALA A 67 4.26 -1.09 5.19
CA ALA A 67 5.12 0.01 4.79
C ALA A 67 5.01 0.30 3.29
N GLN A 68 4.90 -0.72 2.44
CA GLN A 68 4.67 -0.57 1.00
C GLN A 68 3.30 0.07 0.71
N GLU A 69 2.24 -0.38 1.39
CA GLU A 69 0.90 0.22 1.28
C GLU A 69 0.91 1.70 1.72
N GLU A 70 1.59 2.02 2.81
CA GLU A 70 1.75 3.39 3.30
C GLU A 70 2.53 4.28 2.32
N LYS A 71 3.63 3.77 1.76
CA LYS A 71 4.41 4.46 0.73
C LYS A 71 3.55 4.76 -0.50
N ALA A 72 2.79 3.77 -0.98
CA ALA A 72 1.89 3.94 -2.12
C ALA A 72 0.83 5.02 -1.85
N ARG A 73 0.20 5.00 -0.65
CA ARG A 73 -0.75 6.05 -0.26
C ARG A 73 -0.10 7.43 -0.23
N PHE A 74 1.09 7.56 0.35
CA PHE A 74 1.80 8.82 0.44
C PHE A 74 2.16 9.39 -0.94
N THR A 75 2.64 8.54 -1.85
CA THR A 75 2.93 8.97 -3.23
C THR A 75 1.71 9.53 -3.96
N HIS A 76 0.51 9.03 -3.65
CA HIS A 76 -0.74 9.56 -4.21
C HIS A 76 -1.21 10.84 -3.50
N SER A 77 -0.95 11.01 -2.20
CA SER A 77 -1.38 12.20 -1.45
C SER A 77 -0.45 13.40 -1.56
N THR A 78 0.84 13.18 -1.85
CA THR A 78 1.88 14.23 -1.81
C THR A 78 2.37 14.64 -3.20
N THR A 79 1.52 14.46 -4.22
CA THR A 79 1.78 15.06 -5.53
C THR A 79 1.88 16.59 -5.42
N PHE A 80 2.77 17.23 -6.19
CA PHE A 80 2.88 18.70 -6.20
C PHE A 80 1.52 19.37 -6.44
N GLU A 81 0.68 18.76 -7.28
CA GLU A 81 -0.69 19.21 -7.54
C GLU A 81 -1.57 19.22 -6.28
N SER A 82 -1.58 18.16 -5.48
CA SER A 82 -2.40 18.09 -4.26
C SER A 82 -1.94 19.11 -3.21
N VAL A 83 -0.62 19.25 -3.02
CA VAL A 83 -0.03 20.24 -2.13
C VAL A 83 -0.30 21.67 -2.61
N ALA A 84 -0.16 21.94 -3.92
CA ALA A 84 -0.46 23.25 -4.50
C ALA A 84 -1.95 23.62 -4.37
N ARG A 85 -2.86 22.65 -4.57
CA ARG A 85 -4.31 22.87 -4.39
C ARG A 85 -4.68 23.11 -2.93
N GLU A 86 -4.04 22.45 -1.97
CA GLU A 86 -4.25 22.73 -0.55
C GLU A 86 -3.71 24.11 -0.18
N PHE A 87 -2.48 24.44 -0.60
CA PHE A 87 -1.86 25.74 -0.36
C PHE A 87 -2.69 26.90 -0.93
N MET A 88 -3.18 26.76 -2.17
CA MET A 88 -4.01 27.77 -2.84
C MET A 88 -5.39 27.97 -2.19
N LYS A 89 -5.87 27.01 -1.39
CA LYS A 89 -7.09 27.15 -0.57
C LYS A 89 -6.83 27.82 0.78
N THR A 90 -5.64 27.63 1.36
CA THR A 90 -5.27 28.21 2.66
C THR A 90 -4.71 29.62 2.53
N GLU A 91 -4.13 29.96 1.39
CA GLU A 91 -3.76 31.34 1.05
C GLU A 91 -5.04 32.15 0.81
N SER A 92 -5.53 32.83 1.84
CA SER A 92 -6.41 33.98 1.63
C SER A 92 -5.58 35.03 0.89
N VAL A 93 -5.76 35.13 -0.42
CA VAL A 93 -5.12 36.13 -1.25
C VAL A 93 -5.24 37.49 -0.56
N ALA A 94 -4.11 38.10 -0.20
CA ALA A 94 -4.11 39.47 0.30
C ALA A 94 -4.80 40.36 -0.74
N ALA A 95 -5.69 41.25 -0.29
CA ALA A 95 -6.53 42.10 -1.14
C ALA A 95 -5.75 42.98 -2.15
N SER A 96 -4.42 43.09 -2.00
CA SER A 96 -3.52 43.78 -2.93
C SER A 96 -3.30 43.03 -4.26
N THR A 97 -3.50 41.70 -4.33
CA THR A 97 -3.21 40.89 -5.54
C THR A 97 -4.48 40.62 -6.38
N ALA A 98 -5.66 40.77 -5.81
CA ALA A 98 -6.95 40.55 -6.50
C ALA A 98 -7.25 41.56 -7.62
N LYS A 99 -6.48 42.66 -7.75
CA LYS A 99 -6.71 43.72 -8.75
C LYS A 99 -5.97 43.56 -10.08
N SER A 100 -5.16 42.51 -10.28
CA SER A 100 -4.31 42.42 -11.48
C SER A 100 -4.78 41.41 -12.55
N ASN A 101 -5.93 40.73 -12.36
CA ASN A 101 -6.42 39.75 -13.34
C ASN A 101 -7.50 40.28 -14.31
N ASP A 102 -7.86 41.56 -14.23
CA ASP A 102 -8.90 42.19 -15.07
C ASP A 102 -8.36 42.97 -16.29
N TYR A 103 -7.09 42.78 -16.68
CA TYR A 103 -6.48 43.58 -17.75
C TYR A 103 -5.79 42.75 -18.84
N ILE A 104 -6.56 41.87 -19.50
CA ILE A 104 -6.24 41.50 -20.89
C ILE A 104 -7.56 41.48 -21.69
N PRO A 105 -7.96 42.60 -22.32
CA PRO A 105 -8.91 42.53 -23.40
C PRO A 105 -8.23 41.82 -24.57
N VAL A 106 -8.56 40.56 -24.80
CA VAL A 106 -8.27 39.92 -26.09
C VAL A 106 -9.16 40.61 -27.12
N SER A 107 -8.60 41.62 -27.77
CA SER A 107 -9.09 42.16 -29.04
C SER A 107 -7.97 41.98 -30.07
N ILE A 108 -8.22 41.01 -30.96
CA ILE A 108 -7.92 40.93 -32.41
C ILE A 108 -7.91 39.45 -32.79
#